data_AF-A0AA41DFP2-F1
#
_entry.id   AF-A0AA41DFP2-F1
#
_cell.length_a   1.000
_cell.length_b   1.000
_cell.length_c   1.000
_cell.angle_alpha   90.00
_cell.angle_beta   90.00
_cell.angle_gamma   90.00
#
_symmetry.space_group_name_H-M   'P 1'
#
loop_
_entity.id
_entity.type
_entity.pdbx_description
1 polymer ?
#
loop_
_entity_poly.entity_id
_entity_poly.type
_entity_poly.pdbx_seq_one_letter_code
_entity_poly.pdbx_strand_id
1 'polypeptide(L)'
;MAADIYARVGAAIRARRGAIGLTQAMLAAETGLSRSSITNIENGGQAILLHQLVDVARALKTDACELLIAGAVNGEHDVRTDVRVGDGRATALLSRLTPIGGSVSR
;
A
#
# COMPACT_ATOMS: atom_id res chain seq x y z
N MET A 1 3.21 -14.53 -7.28
CA MET A 1 2.58 -13.27 -7.74
C MET A 1 1.72 -12.64 -6.64
N ALA A 2 0.63 -13.28 -6.17
CA ALA A 2 -0.21 -12.72 -5.09
C ALA A 2 0.42 -12.78 -3.68
N ALA A 3 1.18 -13.83 -3.35
CA ALA A 3 1.88 -13.90 -2.06
C ALA A 3 2.95 -12.81 -1.91
N ASP A 4 3.61 -12.44 -3.02
CA ASP A 4 4.65 -11.42 -3.06
C ASP A 4 4.10 -10.02 -2.75
N ILE A 5 2.93 -9.66 -3.31
CA ILE A 5 2.31 -8.36 -3.01
C ILE A 5 1.93 -8.22 -1.53
N TYR A 6 1.39 -9.26 -0.88
CA TYR A 6 1.05 -9.18 0.54
C TYR A 6 2.28 -9.07 1.45
N ALA A 7 3.36 -9.80 1.15
CA ALA A 7 4.62 -9.67 1.88
C ALA A 7 5.19 -8.25 1.78
N ARG A 8 5.12 -7.64 0.59
CA ARG A 8 5.69 -6.32 0.33
C ARG A 8 4.85 -5.19 0.92
N VAL A 9 3.51 -5.30 0.83
CA VAL A 9 2.59 -4.39 1.53
C VAL A 9 2.74 -4.51 3.05
N GLY A 10 2.82 -5.73 3.57
CA GLY A 10 3.06 -5.99 4.99
C GLY A 10 4.36 -5.35 5.50
N ALA A 11 5.44 -5.48 4.73
CA ALA A 11 6.72 -4.84 5.02
C ALA A 11 6.62 -3.30 5.02
N ALA A 12 5.91 -2.72 4.05
CA ALA A 12 5.68 -1.27 3.99
C ALA A 12 4.88 -0.76 5.21
N ILE A 13 3.84 -1.47 5.61
CA ILE A 13 3.04 -1.19 6.82
C ILE A 13 3.96 -1.21 8.05
N ARG A 14 4.77 -2.27 8.22
CA ARG A 14 5.69 -2.43 9.35
C ARG A 14 6.72 -1.30 9.42
N ALA A 15 7.32 -0.97 8.28
CA ALA A 15 8.32 0.09 8.18
C ALA A 15 7.73 1.45 8.55
N ARG A 16 6.56 1.80 7.97
CA ARG A 16 5.88 3.06 8.28
C ARG A 16 5.46 3.13 9.74
N ARG A 17 4.89 2.05 10.29
CA ARG A 17 4.52 1.94 11.71
C ARG A 17 5.71 2.22 12.62
N GLY A 18 6.86 1.60 12.34
CA GLY A 18 8.10 1.82 13.08
C GLY A 18 8.59 3.27 12.99
N ALA A 19 8.52 3.88 11.81
CA ALA A 19 8.96 5.26 11.58
C ALA A 19 8.16 6.31 12.37
N ILE A 20 6.88 6.04 12.69
CA ILE A 20 6.03 6.92 13.50
C ILE A 20 5.91 6.48 14.97
N GLY A 21 6.68 5.47 15.39
CA GLY A 21 6.74 5.03 16.79
C GLY A 21 5.53 4.24 17.30
N LEU A 22 4.68 3.71 16.41
CA LEU A 22 3.53 2.90 16.83
C LEU A 22 3.95 1.45 17.12
N THR A 23 3.41 0.87 18.18
CA THR A 23 3.49 -0.59 18.38
C THR A 23 2.41 -1.30 17.57
N GLN A 24 2.55 -2.61 17.33
CA GLN A 24 1.50 -3.40 16.67
C GLN A 24 0.18 -3.38 17.46
N ALA A 25 0.25 -3.31 18.79
CA ALA A 25 -0.93 -3.22 19.65
C ALA A 25 -1.65 -1.87 19.51
N MET A 26 -0.90 -0.77 19.35
CA MET A 26 -1.47 0.54 19.10
C MET A 26 -2.14 0.62 17.73
N LEU A 27 -1.48 0.12 16.68
CA LEU A 27 -2.08 0.05 15.34
C LEU A 27 -3.35 -0.79 15.34
N ALA A 28 -3.33 -1.94 16.02
CA ALA A 28 -4.50 -2.80 16.19
C ALA A 28 -5.68 -2.06 16.83
N ALA A 29 -5.42 -1.31 17.90
CA ALA A 29 -6.43 -0.51 18.59
C ALA A 29 -7.00 0.60 17.70
N GLU A 30 -6.17 1.29 16.91
CA GLU A 30 -6.62 2.36 16.00
C GLU A 30 -7.46 1.84 14.83
N THR A 31 -7.20 0.61 14.35
CA THR A 31 -7.88 0.05 13.17
C THR A 31 -9.00 -0.93 13.53
N GLY A 32 -9.25 -1.19 14.82
CA GLY A 32 -10.20 -2.21 15.26
C GLY A 32 -9.82 -3.65 14.89
N LEU A 33 -8.54 -3.88 14.55
CA LEU A 33 -8.03 -5.22 14.24
C LEU A 33 -7.45 -5.87 15.49
N SER A 34 -7.31 -7.19 15.46
CA SER A 34 -6.55 -7.87 16.52
C SER A 34 -5.05 -7.63 16.34
N ARG A 35 -4.29 -7.63 17.44
CA ARG A 35 -2.82 -7.57 17.38
C ARG A 35 -2.24 -8.71 16.52
N SER A 36 -2.80 -9.91 16.59
CA SER A 36 -2.35 -11.05 15.77
C SER A 36 -2.62 -10.84 14.28
N SER A 37 -3.77 -10.25 13.93
CA SER A 37 -4.06 -9.85 12.55
C SER A 37 -3.02 -8.85 12.04
N ILE A 38 -2.67 -7.81 12.83
CA ILE A 38 -1.60 -6.87 12.45
C ILE A 38 -0.27 -7.60 12.23
N THR A 39 0.13 -8.49 13.14
CA THR A 39 1.36 -9.28 12.97
C THR A 39 1.34 -10.13 11.69
N ASN A 40 0.22 -10.81 11.40
CA ASN A 40 0.11 -11.67 10.22
C ASN A 40 0.08 -10.85 8.92
N ILE A 41 -0.56 -9.68 8.93
CA ILE A 41 -0.56 -8.73 7.80
C ILE A 41 0.88 -8.24 7.56
N GLU A 42 1.59 -7.78 8.59
CA GLU A 42 2.96 -7.28 8.45
C GLU A 42 3.94 -8.34 7.92
N ASN A 43 3.69 -9.60 8.22
CA ASN A 43 4.48 -10.73 7.72
C ASN A 43 4.02 -11.23 6.33
N GLY A 44 2.95 -10.66 5.76
CA GLY A 44 2.35 -11.11 4.50
C GLY A 44 1.59 -12.43 4.58
N GLY A 45 1.40 -12.98 5.78
CA GLY A 45 0.70 -14.26 6.01
C GLY A 45 -0.83 -14.13 6.00
N GLN A 46 -1.36 -12.91 6.04
CA GLN A 46 -2.80 -12.64 5.97
C GLN A 46 -3.07 -11.61 4.87
N ALA A 47 -4.04 -11.91 3.99
CA ALA A 47 -4.57 -10.94 3.05
C ALA A 47 -5.30 -9.81 3.79
N ILE A 48 -5.03 -8.57 3.38
CA ILE A 48 -5.69 -7.38 3.91
C ILE A 48 -6.87 -7.01 3.00
N LEU A 49 -8.03 -6.75 3.59
CA LEU A 49 -9.19 -6.24 2.84
C LEU A 49 -8.95 -4.77 2.45
N LEU A 50 -9.56 -4.33 1.35
CA LEU A 50 -9.31 -2.98 0.83
C LEU A 50 -9.68 -1.88 1.85
N HIS A 51 -10.79 -2.00 2.56
CA HIS A 51 -11.16 -1.03 3.60
C HIS A 51 -10.18 -1.04 4.77
N GLN A 52 -9.68 -2.21 5.18
CA GLN A 52 -8.67 -2.34 6.23
C GLN A 52 -7.36 -1.68 5.81
N LEU A 53 -6.97 -1.78 4.53
CA LEU A 53 -5.78 -1.09 4.03
C LEU A 53 -5.93 0.42 4.14
N VAL A 54 -7.12 0.96 3.83
CA VAL A 54 -7.42 2.39 3.98
C VAL A 54 -7.36 2.80 5.46
N ASP A 55 -7.94 2.01 6.36
CA ASP A 55 -7.93 2.30 7.80
C ASP A 55 -6.53 2.24 8.39
N VAL A 56 -5.73 1.25 8.00
CA VAL A 56 -4.30 1.16 8.33
C VAL A 56 -3.53 2.37 7.81
N ALA A 57 -3.75 2.79 6.56
CA ALA A 57 -3.08 3.96 5.99
C ALA A 57 -3.39 5.25 6.79
N ARG A 58 -4.66 5.44 7.18
CA ARG A 58 -5.08 6.56 8.04
C ARG A 58 -4.40 6.54 9.40
N ALA A 59 -4.42 5.41 10.09
CA ALA A 59 -3.72 5.22 11.38
C ALA A 59 -2.21 5.51 11.24
N LEU A 60 -1.61 5.10 10.12
CA LEU A 60 -0.21 5.30 9.79
C LEU A 60 0.11 6.70 9.21
N LYS A 61 -0.88 7.59 9.12
CA LYS A 61 -0.73 8.97 8.60
C LYS A 61 -0.02 8.97 7.24
N THR A 62 -0.50 8.13 6.32
CA THR A 62 0.03 7.92 4.96
C THR A 62 -1.13 7.63 4.00
N ASP A 63 -0.86 7.52 2.71
CA ASP A 63 -1.86 7.13 1.72
C ASP A 63 -1.84 5.62 1.43
N ALA A 64 -2.99 5.02 1.15
CA ALA A 64 -3.06 3.58 0.84
C ALA A 64 -2.27 3.23 -0.44
N CYS A 65 -2.21 4.14 -1.43
CA CYS A 65 -1.38 3.99 -2.61
C CYS A 65 0.11 4.03 -2.28
N GLU A 66 0.55 4.80 -1.28
CA GLU A 66 1.96 4.79 -0.84
C GLU A 66 2.36 3.41 -0.29
N LEU A 67 1.47 2.77 0.48
CA LEU A 67 1.70 1.41 1.00
C LEU A 67 1.74 0.35 -0.12
N LEU A 68 0.86 0.49 -1.13
CA LEU A 68 0.83 -0.39 -2.30
C LEU A 68 2.06 -0.21 -3.20
N ILE A 69 2.46 1.03 -3.47
CA ILE A 69 3.59 1.36 -4.36
C ILE A 69 4.92 1.03 -3.70
N ALA A 70 5.11 1.34 -2.40
CA ALA A 70 6.29 0.89 -1.65
C ALA A 70 6.40 -0.64 -1.70
N GLY A 71 5.26 -1.32 -1.63
CA GLY A 71 5.14 -2.74 -1.86
C GLY A 71 5.27 -3.17 -3.34
N ALA A 72 5.58 -2.27 -4.29
CA ALA A 72 5.70 -2.49 -5.74
C ALA A 72 7.10 -2.12 -6.31
N VAL A 73 7.91 -1.31 -5.62
CA VAL A 73 9.20 -0.80 -6.17
C VAL A 73 10.47 -1.64 -5.93
N ASN A 74 10.44 -2.73 -5.15
CA ASN A 74 11.66 -3.53 -4.90
C ASN A 74 11.87 -4.75 -5.83
N GLY A 75 11.48 -4.67 -7.10
CA GLY A 75 11.75 -5.71 -8.11
C GLY A 75 12.66 -5.16 -9.21
N GLU A 76 13.71 -5.90 -9.56
CA GLU A 76 14.81 -5.62 -10.51
C GLU A 76 14.42 -5.34 -11.98
N HIS A 77 13.33 -4.62 -12.26
CA HIS A 77 13.01 -4.17 -13.61
C HIS A 77 13.29 -2.68 -13.79
N ASP A 78 14.48 -2.44 -14.36
CA ASP A 78 14.89 -1.27 -15.15
C ASP A 78 13.70 -0.59 -15.85
N VAL A 79 13.29 0.56 -15.33
CA VAL A 79 12.56 1.56 -16.10
C VAL A 79 13.17 2.91 -15.76
N ARG A 80 13.95 3.43 -16.71
CA ARG A 80 14.39 4.83 -16.79
C ARG A 80 13.40 5.77 -16.08
N THR A 81 13.86 6.34 -14.97
CA THR A 81 13.19 7.40 -14.22
C THR A 81 13.58 8.77 -14.79
N ASP A 82 13.34 9.01 -16.08
CA ASP A 82 13.40 10.34 -16.67
C ASP A 82 11.99 10.90 -16.88
N VAL A 83 11.22 10.96 -15.78
CA VAL A 83 9.96 11.71 -15.73
C VAL A 83 10.15 12.90 -14.81
N ARG A 84 10.59 14.02 -15.39
CA ARG A 84 10.39 15.34 -14.78
C ARG A 84 8.92 15.70 -14.96
N VAL A 85 8.12 15.56 -13.90
CA VAL A 85 6.77 16.12 -13.83
C VAL A 85 6.76 17.13 -12.70
N GLY A 86 6.55 18.39 -13.07
CA GLY A 86 6.32 19.49 -12.14
C GLY A 86 5.01 19.29 -11.39
N ASP A 87 5.05 19.67 -10.12
CA ASP A 87 3.92 20.03 -9.26
C ASP A 87 2.72 19.09 -9.25
N GLY A 88 2.78 18.04 -8.42
CA GLY A 88 1.58 17.31 -7.99
C GLY A 88 1.80 15.82 -7.76
N ARG A 89 1.52 15.37 -6.54
CA ARG A 89 1.70 13.98 -6.08
C ARG A 89 0.76 13.01 -6.83
N ALA A 90 1.28 11.82 -7.14
CA ALA A 90 0.55 10.57 -7.44
C ALA A 90 -0.07 10.32 -8.85
N THR A 91 0.54 10.76 -9.95
CA THR A 91 -0.02 10.51 -11.30
C THR A 91 0.56 9.31 -12.06
N ALA A 92 1.73 8.80 -11.66
CA ALA A 92 2.44 7.78 -12.45
C ALA A 92 1.69 6.43 -12.54
N LEU A 93 1.03 6.00 -11.46
CA LEU A 93 0.29 4.73 -11.42
C LEU A 93 -1.04 4.81 -12.19
N LEU A 94 -1.74 5.95 -12.10
CA LEU A 94 -3.05 6.17 -12.73
C LEU A 94 -2.96 6.20 -14.26
N SER A 95 -1.84 6.68 -14.82
CA SER A 95 -1.62 6.71 -16.27
C SER A 95 -1.49 5.32 -16.93
N ARG A 96 -1.33 4.25 -16.14
CA ARG A 96 -1.07 2.88 -16.62
C ARG A 96 -2.21 1.91 -16.37
N LEU A 97 -3.29 2.34 -15.72
CA LEU A 97 -4.52 1.55 -15.62
C LEU A 97 -5.29 1.74 -16.93
N THR A 98 -5.26 0.74 -17.81
CA THR A 98 -6.18 0.69 -18.96
C THR A 98 -7.62 0.85 -18.45
N PRO A 99 -8.43 1.74 -19.03
CA PRO A 99 -9.82 1.89 -18.63
C PRO A 99 -10.54 0.56 -18.80
N ILE A 100 -11.16 0.05 -17.73
CA ILE A 100 -12.08 -1.08 -17.84
C ILE A 100 -13.36 -0.53 -18.50
N GLY A 101 -13.40 -0.59 -19.83
CA GLY A 101 -14.58 -0.60 -20.70
C GLY A 101 -15.70 0.43 -20.47
N GLY A 102 -15.96 1.25 -21.48
CA GLY A 102 -17.21 2.02 -21.57
C GLY A 102 -17.34 2.82 -22.86
N SER A 103 -17.48 2.15 -24.01
CA SER A 103 -17.99 2.80 -25.22
C SER A 103 -19.45 3.18 -24.99
N VAL A 104 -19.71 4.43 -24.67
CA VAL A 104 -21.02 5.02 -24.94
C VAL A 104 -20.94 5.58 -26.36
N SER A 105 -21.37 4.77 -27.32
CA SER A 105 -21.70 5.27 -28.65
C SER A 105 -22.82 6.29 -28.54
N ARG A 106 -22.68 7.32 -29.38
CA ARG A 106 -23.52 8.53 -29.51
C ARG A 106 -25.00 8.25 -29.65
#